data_AF-A0A524CJ18-F1
#
_entry.id   AF-A0A524CJ18-F1
#
_cell.length_a   1.000
_cell.length_b   1.000
_cell.length_c   1.000
_cell.angle_alpha   90.00
_cell.angle_beta   90.00
_cell.angle_gamma   90.00
#
_symmetry.space_group_name_H-M   'P 1'
#
loop_
_entity.id
_entity.type
_entity.pdbx_description
1 polymer ?
#
loop_
_entity_poly.entity_id
_entity_poly.type
_entity_poly.pdbx_seq_one_letter_code
_entity_poly.pdbx_strand_id
1 'polypeptide(L)'
;MVNDGNFCSKHCTGYCCASYTVLITTEDILRILQNTPLKPHQFLCLYEATDDALQYFSKIMINSEEVVIGLKNRDDNSCIFFLKDLGLCGMHYFKPMVCHTYPFTINEKGKLARIENICPNEWYPNDRTEMKRIIHQAWREMKISEKKIKNWNQNRLAGNFYEFIRYISNGSLNKKKQL
;
A
#
# COMPACT_ATOMS: atom_id res chain seq x y z
N MET A 1 12.08 -1.75 -24.71
CA MET A 1 10.77 -1.54 -24.06
C MET A 1 9.81 -2.67 -24.41
N VAL A 2 9.36 -3.43 -23.42
CA VAL A 2 8.38 -4.52 -23.61
C VAL A 2 6.96 -3.97 -23.39
N ASN A 3 6.05 -4.21 -24.34
CA ASN A 3 4.62 -3.92 -24.18
C ASN A 3 3.90 -5.20 -23.75
N ASP A 4 3.92 -5.47 -22.45
CA ASP A 4 3.24 -6.62 -21.84
C ASP A 4 2.58 -6.20 -20.53
N GLY A 5 1.24 -6.10 -20.56
CA GLY A 5 0.43 -5.78 -19.39
C GLY A 5 0.53 -6.79 -18.25
N ASN A 6 1.02 -8.00 -18.52
CA ASN A 6 1.24 -9.05 -17.53
C ASN A 6 2.71 -9.21 -17.16
N PHE A 7 3.60 -8.31 -17.59
CA PHE A 7 5.03 -8.43 -17.31
C PHE A 7 5.30 -8.58 -15.81
N CYS A 8 4.58 -7.80 -14.99
CA CYS A 8 4.69 -7.86 -13.54
C CYS A 8 4.33 -9.23 -12.94
N SER A 9 3.39 -9.97 -13.53
CA SER A 9 2.96 -11.29 -13.03
C SER A 9 3.68 -12.46 -13.69
N LYS A 10 4.27 -12.27 -14.87
CA LYS A 10 4.88 -13.35 -15.67
C LYS A 10 6.40 -13.32 -15.74
N HIS A 11 7.00 -12.13 -15.65
CA HIS A 11 8.40 -11.90 -15.97
C HIS A 11 9.14 -11.05 -14.93
N CYS A 12 8.47 -10.68 -13.83
CA CYS A 12 9.06 -9.87 -12.78
C CYS A 12 10.03 -10.68 -11.93
N THR A 13 11.11 -10.04 -11.51
CA THR A 13 12.11 -10.58 -10.57
C THR A 13 11.76 -10.32 -9.09
N GLY A 14 10.63 -9.65 -8.83
CA GLY A 14 10.22 -9.29 -7.47
C GLY A 14 11.02 -8.14 -6.85
N TYR A 15 11.77 -7.36 -7.64
CA TYR A 15 12.62 -6.27 -7.15
C TYR A 15 11.91 -5.33 -6.16
N CYS A 16 10.67 -4.94 -6.46
CA CYS A 16 9.91 -4.07 -5.55
C CYS A 16 9.60 -4.71 -4.19
N CYS A 17 9.44 -6.03 -4.15
CA CYS A 17 9.21 -6.78 -2.93
C CYS A 17 10.51 -7.07 -2.17
N ALA A 18 11.66 -7.03 -2.84
CA ALA A 18 12.96 -7.27 -2.23
C ALA A 18 13.63 -5.99 -1.70
N SER A 19 13.36 -4.84 -2.32
CA SER A 19 14.17 -3.63 -2.14
C SER A 19 13.48 -2.48 -1.42
N TYR A 20 12.16 -2.53 -1.21
CA TYR A 20 11.41 -1.40 -0.65
C TYR A 20 10.55 -1.77 0.55
N THR A 21 10.51 -0.87 1.52
CA THR A 21 9.45 -0.81 2.53
C THR A 21 8.16 -0.37 1.86
N VAL A 22 7.11 -1.18 1.98
CA VAL A 22 5.81 -0.89 1.37
C VAL A 22 4.91 -0.22 2.40
N LEU A 23 4.86 1.10 2.36
CA LEU A 23 3.91 1.89 3.17
C LEU A 23 2.51 1.80 2.56
N ILE A 24 1.48 1.67 3.40
CA ILE A 24 0.13 1.35 2.93
C ILE A 24 -0.94 2.21 3.57
N THR A 25 -2.09 2.28 2.89
CA THR A 25 -3.27 3.03 3.35
C THR A 25 -4.17 2.21 4.28
N THR A 26 -5.13 2.84 4.95
CA THR A 26 -6.13 2.09 5.72
C THR A 26 -6.99 1.18 4.84
N GLU A 27 -7.18 1.55 3.58
CA GLU A 27 -7.93 0.85 2.55
C GLU A 27 -7.20 -0.43 2.15
N ASP A 28 -5.87 -0.36 2.00
CA ASP A 28 -5.03 -1.52 1.78
C ASP A 28 -5.11 -2.50 2.95
N ILE A 29 -5.03 -2.02 4.20
CA ILE A 29 -5.17 -2.87 5.40
C ILE A 29 -6.48 -3.65 5.37
N LEU A 30 -7.59 -2.97 5.13
CA LEU A 30 -8.92 -3.60 5.06
C LEU A 30 -9.00 -4.61 3.91
N ARG A 31 -8.43 -4.29 2.75
CA ARG A 31 -8.38 -5.19 1.60
C ARG A 31 -7.63 -6.49 1.93
N ILE A 32 -6.49 -6.38 2.61
CA ILE A 32 -5.68 -7.55 3.02
C ILE A 32 -6.42 -8.40 4.05
N LEU A 33 -7.03 -7.77 5.07
CA LEU A 33 -7.81 -8.48 6.08
C LEU A 33 -9.03 -9.21 5.50
N GLN A 34 -9.64 -8.67 4.44
CA GLN A 34 -10.78 -9.30 3.77
C GLN A 34 -10.40 -10.48 2.89
N ASN A 35 -9.15 -10.56 2.44
CA ASN A 35 -8.68 -11.58 1.49
C ASN A 35 -7.68 -12.57 2.10
N THR A 36 -7.41 -12.49 3.40
CA THR A 36 -6.48 -13.38 4.10
C THR A 36 -6.98 -13.74 5.50
N PRO A 37 -6.60 -14.91 6.06
CA PRO A 37 -6.88 -15.25 7.45
C PRO A 37 -5.90 -14.58 8.44
N LEU A 38 -5.02 -13.69 7.97
CA LEU A 38 -3.96 -13.10 8.78
C LEU A 38 -4.51 -12.08 9.77
N LYS A 39 -3.95 -12.08 10.97
CA LYS A 39 -4.14 -11.03 11.96
C LYS A 39 -3.26 -9.82 11.63
N PRO A 40 -3.67 -8.58 11.96
CA PRO A 40 -2.93 -7.36 11.68
C PRO A 40 -1.42 -7.42 12.00
N HIS A 41 -1.05 -7.88 13.20
CA HIS A 41 0.35 -7.96 13.65
C HIS A 41 1.21 -8.95 12.85
N GLN A 42 0.60 -9.85 12.07
CA GLN A 42 1.33 -10.82 11.26
C GLN A 42 1.87 -10.20 9.97
N PHE A 43 1.28 -9.10 9.49
CA PHE A 43 1.67 -8.48 8.23
C PHE A 43 1.90 -6.97 8.29
N LEU A 44 1.53 -6.30 9.39
CA LEU A 44 1.77 -4.88 9.58
C LEU A 44 2.99 -4.60 10.45
N CYS A 45 3.66 -3.50 10.16
CA CYS A 45 4.72 -2.91 10.97
C CYS A 45 4.41 -1.42 11.18
N LEU A 46 4.73 -0.92 12.37
CA LEU A 46 4.69 0.50 12.70
C LEU A 46 6.10 1.05 12.54
N TYR A 47 6.26 2.05 11.69
CA TYR A 47 7.50 2.77 11.48
C TYR A 47 7.39 4.12 12.17
N GLU A 48 8.38 4.48 12.99
CA GLU A 48 8.43 5.79 13.64
C GLU A 48 8.49 6.89 12.58
N ALA A 49 7.66 7.92 12.72
CA ALA A 49 7.59 9.03 11.77
C ALA A 49 8.73 10.06 11.93
N THR A 50 9.84 9.66 12.56
CA THR A 50 11.05 10.46 12.79
C THR A 50 11.99 10.48 11.57
N ASP A 51 11.78 9.57 10.62
CA ASP A 51 12.50 9.54 9.35
C ASP A 51 11.99 10.63 8.39
N ASP A 52 12.88 11.48 7.89
CA ASP A 52 12.59 12.54 6.93
C ASP A 52 11.94 12.00 5.64
N ALA A 53 12.23 10.75 5.26
CA ALA A 53 11.60 10.08 4.12
C ALA A 53 10.09 9.85 4.34
N LEU A 54 9.64 9.85 5.60
CA LEU A 54 8.26 9.60 5.99
C LEU A 54 7.44 10.89 6.20
N GLN A 55 8.06 12.07 6.10
CA GLN A 55 7.42 13.35 6.42
C GLN A 55 6.15 13.65 5.59
N TYR A 56 6.06 13.10 4.38
CA TYR A 56 4.94 13.33 3.46
C TYR A 56 3.78 12.34 3.65
N PHE A 57 3.92 11.35 4.55
CA PHE A 57 2.88 10.38 4.82
C PHE A 57 1.99 10.82 5.99
N SER A 58 0.73 10.39 5.96
CA SER A 58 -0.19 10.62 7.08
C SER A 58 0.27 9.88 8.32
N LYS A 59 0.62 10.64 9.35
CA LYS A 59 1.06 10.13 10.64
C LYS A 59 -0.13 9.72 11.50
N ILE A 60 -0.05 8.54 12.10
CA ILE A 60 -1.08 7.96 12.95
C ILE A 60 -0.59 8.08 14.40
N MET A 61 -1.42 8.65 15.27
CA MET A 61 -1.14 8.67 16.71
C MET A 61 -1.46 7.31 17.31
N ILE A 62 -0.46 6.59 17.79
CA ILE A 62 -0.60 5.30 18.49
C ILE A 62 0.17 5.38 19.80
N ASN A 63 -0.47 5.12 20.94
CA ASN A 63 0.16 5.20 22.26
C ASN A 63 0.94 6.52 22.49
N SER A 64 0.41 7.64 22.01
CA SER A 64 1.05 8.98 22.05
C SER A 64 2.29 9.15 21.16
N GLU A 65 2.57 8.23 20.23
CA GLU A 65 3.65 8.31 19.26
C GLU A 65 3.12 8.48 17.84
N GLU A 66 3.85 9.25 17.02
CA GLU A 66 3.56 9.39 15.58
C GLU A 66 4.20 8.24 14.79
N VAL A 67 3.36 7.43 14.15
CA VAL A 67 3.82 6.30 13.34
C VAL A 67 3.23 6.32 11.93
N VAL A 68 3.89 5.63 11.01
CA VAL A 68 3.37 5.26 9.69
C VAL A 68 3.24 3.74 9.62
N ILE A 69 2.18 3.25 8.97
CA ILE A 69 1.96 1.81 8.80
C ILE A 69 2.49 1.36 7.45
N GLY A 70 3.25 0.28 7.46
CA GLY A 70 3.66 -0.45 6.25
C GLY A 70 3.49 -1.95 6.40
N LEU A 71 3.71 -2.65 5.29
CA LEU A 71 3.86 -4.10 5.30
C LEU A 71 5.15 -4.47 6.02
N LYS A 72 5.07 -5.50 6.86
CA LYS A 72 6.22 -6.06 7.56
C LYS A 72 7.24 -6.61 6.56
N ASN A 73 8.52 -6.42 6.87
CA ASN A 73 9.63 -7.06 6.18
C ASN A 73 10.06 -8.33 6.96
N ARG A 74 10.62 -9.30 6.25
CA ARG A 74 11.37 -10.42 6.82
C ARG A 74 12.75 -9.96 7.25
N ASP A 75 13.48 -10.85 7.91
CA ASP A 75 14.85 -10.59 8.38
C ASP A 75 15.82 -10.26 7.24
N ASP A 76 15.55 -10.74 6.02
CA ASP A 76 16.32 -10.41 4.81
C ASP A 76 15.87 -9.10 4.13
N ASN A 77 15.09 -8.28 4.83
CA ASN A 77 14.45 -7.04 4.37
C ASN A 77 13.45 -7.21 3.23
N SER A 78 13.13 -8.43 2.77
CA SER A 78 12.06 -8.62 1.80
C SER A 78 10.68 -8.43 2.41
N CYS A 79 9.72 -7.94 1.63
CA CYS A 79 8.31 -7.87 2.03
C CYS A 79 7.78 -9.24 2.45
N ILE A 80 7.01 -9.33 3.54
CA ILE A 80 6.45 -10.57 4.09
C ILE A 80 5.61 -11.39 3.09
N PHE A 81 5.10 -10.76 2.02
CA PHE A 81 4.35 -11.43 0.95
C PHE A 81 5.20 -11.80 -0.27
N PHE A 82 6.52 -11.61 -0.24
CA PHE A 82 7.38 -11.99 -1.36
C PHE A 82 7.57 -13.52 -1.41
N LEU A 83 7.18 -14.15 -2.51
CA LEU A 83 7.46 -15.56 -2.79
C LEU A 83 8.82 -15.64 -3.51
N LYS A 84 9.90 -15.60 -2.72
CA LYS A 84 11.28 -15.42 -3.19
C LYS A 84 11.69 -16.42 -4.27
N ASP A 85 11.38 -17.70 -4.07
CA ASP A 85 11.73 -18.78 -5.00
C ASP A 85 11.02 -18.66 -6.35
N LEU A 86 9.89 -17.94 -6.38
CA LEU A 86 9.13 -17.70 -7.60
C LEU A 86 9.37 -16.30 -8.19
N GLY A 87 10.00 -15.38 -7.45
CA GLY A 87 10.10 -13.98 -7.85
C GLY A 87 8.74 -13.23 -7.85
N LEU A 88 7.72 -13.78 -7.19
CA LEU A 88 6.34 -13.28 -7.29
C LEU A 88 5.81 -12.70 -5.98
N CYS A 89 4.82 -11.83 -6.09
CA CYS A 89 4.05 -11.33 -4.96
C CYS A 89 2.92 -12.32 -4.62
N GLY A 90 2.91 -12.84 -3.39
CA GLY A 90 1.90 -13.80 -2.92
C GLY A 90 0.49 -13.22 -2.74
N MET A 91 0.33 -11.91 -2.89
CA MET A 91 -0.95 -11.20 -2.80
C MET A 91 -1.29 -10.45 -4.10
N HIS A 92 -0.80 -10.92 -5.25
CA HIS A 92 -0.83 -10.19 -6.52
C HIS A 92 -2.19 -9.52 -6.85
N TYR A 93 -3.31 -10.22 -6.60
CA TYR A 93 -4.65 -9.75 -6.95
C TYR A 93 -5.26 -8.72 -5.99
N PHE A 94 -4.75 -8.62 -4.77
CA PHE A 94 -5.26 -7.72 -3.72
C PHE A 94 -4.12 -6.96 -3.03
N LYS A 95 -3.00 -6.79 -3.73
CA LYS A 95 -1.82 -6.07 -3.24
C LYS A 95 -2.16 -4.60 -2.95
N PRO A 96 -1.36 -3.92 -2.14
CA PRO A 96 -1.58 -2.50 -1.88
C PRO A 96 -1.58 -1.65 -3.16
N MET A 97 -2.29 -0.53 -3.14
CA MET A 97 -2.39 0.35 -4.31
C MET A 97 -1.03 0.86 -4.79
N VAL A 98 -0.08 1.13 -3.88
CA VAL A 98 1.30 1.51 -4.24
C VAL A 98 2.00 0.40 -5.05
N CYS A 99 1.71 -0.86 -4.78
CA CYS A 99 2.23 -2.00 -5.53
C CYS A 99 1.48 -2.25 -6.85
N HIS A 100 0.22 -1.81 -6.95
CA HIS A 100 -0.55 -1.84 -8.20
C HIS A 100 -0.09 -0.79 -9.19
N THR A 101 0.22 0.41 -8.71
CA THR A 101 0.64 1.51 -9.57
C THR A 101 2.10 1.41 -9.96
N TYR A 102 2.96 0.78 -9.14
CA TYR A 102 4.38 0.64 -9.44
C TYR A 102 4.66 -0.02 -10.82
N PRO A 103 5.59 0.51 -11.64
CA PRO A 103 6.40 1.73 -11.43
C PRO A 103 5.82 3.00 -12.09
N PHE A 104 4.50 3.07 -12.27
CA PHE A 104 3.83 4.12 -13.02
C PHE A 104 3.19 5.21 -12.16
N THR A 105 3.09 6.39 -12.75
CA THR A 105 2.42 7.58 -12.23
C THR A 105 1.75 8.34 -13.38
N ILE A 106 1.11 9.46 -13.07
CA ILE A 106 0.59 10.43 -14.05
C ILE A 106 1.43 11.70 -13.94
N ASN A 107 1.99 12.15 -15.06
CA ASN A 107 2.77 13.39 -15.10
C ASN A 107 1.87 14.64 -15.10
N GLU A 108 2.48 15.82 -15.02
CA GLU A 108 1.80 17.12 -15.01
C GLU A 108 0.87 17.35 -16.22
N LYS A 109 1.13 16.68 -17.34
CA LYS A 109 0.32 16.75 -18.56
C LYS A 109 -0.83 15.73 -18.59
N GLY A 110 -1.10 15.05 -17.47
CA GLY A 110 -2.14 14.03 -17.37
C GLY A 110 -1.84 12.74 -18.14
N LYS A 111 -0.58 12.52 -18.56
CA LYS A 111 -0.15 11.32 -19.30
C LYS A 111 0.43 10.28 -18.35
N LEU A 112 0.23 9.00 -18.69
CA LEU A 112 0.87 7.90 -17.98
C LEU A 112 2.38 8.04 -18.15
N ALA A 113 3.10 8.01 -17.05
CA ALA A 113 4.55 8.09 -16.99
C ALA A 113 5.08 6.93 -16.15
N ARG A 114 6.31 6.51 -16.45
CA ARG A 114 7.05 5.57 -15.61
C ARG A 114 8.02 6.36 -14.74
N ILE A 115 8.11 6.02 -13.47
CA ILE A 115 9.13 6.57 -12.58
C ILE A 115 10.46 5.89 -12.92
N GLU A 116 11.49 6.68 -13.18
CA GLU A 116 12.81 6.19 -13.56
C GLU A 116 13.53 5.59 -12.34
N ASN A 117 14.47 4.67 -12.60
CA ASN A 117 15.37 4.08 -11.60
C ASN A 117 14.75 3.34 -10.41
N ILE A 118 13.41 3.19 -10.33
CA ILE A 118 12.78 2.42 -9.25
C ILE A 118 12.51 0.96 -9.60
N CYS A 119 12.43 0.63 -10.89
CA CYS A 119 12.25 -0.74 -11.39
C CYS A 119 13.35 -1.05 -12.42
N PRO A 120 14.04 -2.20 -12.32
CA PRO A 120 15.08 -2.55 -13.28
C PRO A 120 14.51 -2.93 -14.66
N ASN A 121 13.21 -3.25 -14.73
CA ASN A 121 12.58 -3.73 -15.96
C ASN A 121 11.86 -2.62 -16.71
N GLU A 122 12.21 -2.39 -17.97
CA GLU A 122 11.59 -1.39 -18.84
C GLU A 122 10.36 -1.95 -19.59
N TRP A 123 9.20 -1.83 -18.95
CA TRP A 123 7.92 -2.27 -19.49
C TRP A 123 6.82 -1.22 -19.36
N TYR A 124 5.78 -1.35 -20.18
CA TYR A 124 4.55 -0.57 -20.11
C TYR A 124 3.31 -1.48 -20.14
N PRO A 125 2.20 -1.06 -19.50
CA PRO A 125 0.97 -1.81 -19.54
C PRO A 125 0.33 -1.71 -20.93
N ASN A 126 -0.26 -2.81 -21.38
CA ASN A 126 -1.02 -2.85 -22.64
C ASN A 126 -2.20 -1.86 -22.61
N ASP A 127 -2.92 -1.79 -21.49
CA ASP A 127 -4.00 -0.84 -21.27
C ASP A 127 -3.54 0.33 -20.39
N ARG A 128 -3.18 1.42 -21.05
CA ARG A 128 -2.75 2.67 -20.38
C ARG A 128 -3.92 3.41 -19.72
N THR A 129 -5.13 3.25 -20.24
CA THR A 129 -6.34 3.88 -19.68
C THR A 129 -6.69 3.23 -18.36
N GLU A 130 -6.65 1.90 -18.32
CA GLU A 130 -6.85 1.14 -17.09
C GLU A 130 -5.77 1.46 -16.04
N MET A 131 -4.50 1.52 -16.43
CA MET A 131 -3.44 1.91 -15.49
C MET A 131 -3.67 3.30 -14.90
N LYS A 132 -4.11 4.28 -15.72
CA LYS A 132 -4.50 5.61 -15.20
C LYS A 132 -5.69 5.51 -14.23
N ARG A 133 -6.68 4.66 -14.50
CA ARG A 133 -7.82 4.44 -13.61
C ARG A 133 -7.37 3.91 -12.25
N ILE A 134 -6.45 2.94 -12.24
CA ILE A 134 -5.83 2.38 -11.03
C ILE A 134 -5.06 3.46 -10.26
N ILE A 135 -4.27 4.31 -10.94
CA ILE A 135 -3.55 5.42 -10.30
C ILE A 135 -4.53 6.41 -9.66
N HIS A 136 -5.60 6.81 -10.37
CA HIS A 136 -6.62 7.68 -9.79
C HIS A 136 -7.34 7.03 -8.60
N GLN A 137 -7.55 5.71 -8.63
CA GLN A 137 -8.08 4.98 -7.48
C GLN A 137 -7.12 5.06 -6.29
N ALA A 138 -5.80 4.88 -6.51
CA ALA A 138 -4.80 4.99 -5.46
C ALA A 138 -4.85 6.36 -4.77
N TRP A 139 -4.95 7.44 -5.56
CA TRP A 139 -5.08 8.80 -5.02
C TRP A 139 -6.38 9.02 -4.24
N ARG A 140 -7.49 8.42 -4.67
CA ARG A 140 -8.76 8.49 -3.93
C ARG A 140 -8.65 7.77 -2.59
N GLU A 141 -8.08 6.57 -2.58
CA GLU A 141 -7.89 5.78 -1.36
C GLU A 141 -6.96 6.48 -0.38
N MET A 142 -5.87 7.09 -0.86
CA MET A 142 -4.98 7.92 -0.05
C MET A 142 -5.72 9.05 0.67
N LYS A 143 -6.58 9.79 -0.04
CA LYS A 143 -7.42 10.84 0.55
C LYS A 143 -8.42 10.33 1.59
N ILE A 144 -8.98 9.13 1.38
CA ILE A 144 -9.88 8.50 2.36
C ILE A 144 -9.09 8.12 3.62
N SER A 145 -7.90 7.54 3.43
CA SER A 145 -6.97 7.19 4.50
C SER A 145 -6.58 8.42 5.33
N GLU A 146 -6.15 9.49 4.69
CA GLU A 146 -5.84 10.79 5.31
C GLU A 146 -6.99 11.28 6.21
N LYS A 147 -8.22 11.27 5.68
CA LYS A 147 -9.41 11.70 6.42
C LYS A 147 -9.66 10.83 7.65
N LYS A 148 -9.54 9.51 7.53
CA LYS A 148 -9.71 8.58 8.66
C LYS A 148 -8.64 8.79 9.73
N ILE A 149 -7.39 8.94 9.31
CA ILE A 149 -6.25 9.15 10.22
C ILE A 149 -6.41 10.48 10.95
N LYS A 150 -6.79 11.55 10.25
CA LYS A 150 -7.07 12.85 10.87
C LYS A 150 -8.17 12.74 11.93
N ASN A 151 -9.28 12.08 11.60
CA ASN A 151 -10.38 11.88 12.54
C ASN A 151 -9.98 11.01 13.74
N TRP A 152 -9.15 9.98 13.54
CA TRP A 152 -8.60 9.17 14.62
C TRP A 152 -7.74 10.02 15.56
N ASN A 153 -6.76 10.74 15.01
CA ASN A 153 -5.81 11.55 15.79
C ASN A 153 -6.53 12.63 16.62
N GLN A 154 -7.59 13.25 16.10
CA GLN A 154 -8.35 14.27 16.82
C GLN A 154 -9.09 13.75 18.07
N ASN A 155 -9.47 12.47 18.09
CA ASN A 155 -10.33 11.92 19.13
C ASN A 155 -9.61 10.94 20.06
N ARG A 156 -8.38 10.50 19.71
CA ARG A 156 -7.70 9.36 20.35
C ARG A 156 -6.17 9.54 20.38
N LEU A 157 -5.70 10.57 21.07
CA LEU A 157 -4.25 10.83 21.23
C LEU A 157 -3.49 9.67 21.92
N ALA A 158 -4.18 8.88 22.76
CA ALA A 158 -3.60 7.74 23.48
C ALA A 158 -4.16 6.36 23.04
N GLY A 159 -4.81 6.29 21.87
CA GLY A 159 -5.37 5.02 21.38
C GLY A 159 -4.26 4.04 20.96
N ASN A 160 -4.47 2.75 21.18
CA ASN A 160 -3.48 1.73 20.80
C ASN A 160 -3.70 1.17 19.38
N PHE A 161 -2.72 0.41 18.88
CA PHE A 161 -2.76 -0.19 17.54
C PHE A 161 -4.03 -1.00 17.26
N TYR A 162 -4.45 -1.86 18.19
CA TYR A 162 -5.63 -2.71 17.99
C TYR A 162 -6.92 -1.90 17.97
N GLU A 163 -6.99 -0.82 18.74
CA GLU A 163 -8.11 0.13 18.68
C GLU A 163 -8.15 0.87 17.34
N PHE A 164 -6.99 1.25 16.79
CA PHE A 164 -6.93 1.86 15.46
C PHE A 164 -7.43 0.90 14.39
N ILE A 165 -6.98 -0.36 14.41
CA ILE A 165 -7.47 -1.38 13.48
C ILE A 165 -8.99 -1.57 13.61
N ARG A 166 -9.52 -1.61 14.83
CA ARG A 166 -10.97 -1.71 15.07
C ARG A 166 -11.72 -0.49 14.52
N TYR A 167 -11.18 0.71 14.72
CA TYR A 167 -11.75 1.96 14.23
C TYR A 167 -11.90 1.96 12.70
N ILE A 168 -10.83 1.61 11.97
CA ILE A 168 -10.89 1.57 10.50
C ILE A 168 -11.80 0.44 9.97
N SER A 169 -11.92 -0.66 10.73
CA SER A 169 -12.79 -1.80 10.38
C SER A 169 -14.28 -1.52 10.59
N ASN A 170 -14.63 -0.87 11.71
CA ASN A 170 -16.03 -0.55 12.04
C ASN A 170 -16.63 0.50 11.09
N GLY A 171 -15.82 1.45 10.60
CA GLY A 171 -16.25 2.38 9.55
C GLY A 171 -16.58 1.70 8.21
N SER A 172 -16.07 0.49 7.98
CA SER A 172 -16.34 -0.31 6.77
C SER A 172 -17.62 -1.16 6.90
N LEU A 173 -17.89 -1.72 8.09
CA LEU A 173 -19.06 -2.57 8.36
C LEU A 173 -20.39 -1.81 8.31
N ASN A 174 -20.41 -0.52 8.67
CA ASN A 174 -21.62 0.31 8.57
C ASN A 174 -22.04 0.62 7.12
N LYS A 175 -21.14 0.47 6.13
CA LYS A 175 -21.49 0.62 4.71
C LYS A 175 -22.11 -0.65 4.09
N LYS A 176 -21.88 -1.84 4.68
CA LYS A 176 -22.49 -3.10 4.21
C LYS A 176 -23.93 -3.32 4.71
N LYS A 177 -24.40 -2.54 5.68
CA LYS A 177 -25.80 -2.58 6.15
C LYS A 177 -26.74 -1.62 5.40
N GLN A 178 -26.26 -0.94 4.36
CA GLN A 178 -27.02 0.04 3.57
C GLN A 178 -27.09 -0.29 2.07
N LEU A 179 -26.82 -1.54 1.69
CA LEU A 179 -27.00 -2.06 0.32
C LEU A 179 -27.93 -3.27 0.36
#